data_AF-A0A519TES3-F1
#
_entry.id   AF-A0A519TES3-F1
#
_cell.length_a   1.000
_cell.length_b   1.000
_cell.length_c   1.000
_cell.angle_alpha   90.00
_cell.angle_beta   90.00
_cell.angle_gamma   90.00
#
_symmetry.space_group_name_H-M   'P 1'
#
loop_
_entity.id
_entity.type
_entity.pdbx_description
1 polymer ?
#
loop_
_entity_poly.entity_id
_entity_poly.type
_entity_poly.pdbx_seq_one_letter_code
_entity_poly.pdbx_strand_id
1 'polypeptide(L)'
;MAEQLPPGFGALATSRAYFTQESMLAVETRKRKLFIGLPKETSLQENRLGLTPEAVLHLVNEGHEVMLESGAGEPSKYSDHDYS
;
A
#
# COMPACT_ATOMS: atom_id res chain seq x y z
N MET A 1 33.10 2.77 35.06
CA MET A 1 33.31 1.31 35.05
C MET A 1 32.81 0.81 33.70
N ALA A 2 33.70 0.62 32.73
CA ALA A 2 33.32 0.13 31.40
C ALA A 2 33.52 -1.38 31.38
N GLU A 3 32.43 -2.12 31.18
CA GLU A 3 32.39 -3.56 31.00
C GLU A 3 33.30 -3.97 29.83
N GLN A 4 34.42 -4.61 30.16
CA GLN A 4 35.34 -5.16 29.18
C GLN A 4 34.72 -6.46 28.63
N LEU A 5 34.25 -6.41 27.40
CA LEU A 5 33.77 -7.58 26.65
C LEU A 5 34.82 -8.70 26.65
N PRO A 6 34.43 -9.96 26.90
CA PRO A 6 35.39 -11.06 27.04
C PRO A 6 36.20 -11.28 25.75
N PRO A 7 37.51 -11.58 25.88
CA PRO A 7 38.39 -11.79 24.74
C PRO A 7 37.95 -13.03 23.97
N GLY A 8 37.43 -12.83 22.75
CA GLY A 8 36.91 -13.89 21.87
C GLY A 8 35.72 -13.46 21.03
N PHE A 9 34.92 -12.50 21.49
CA PHE A 9 33.76 -12.00 20.71
C PHE A 9 34.15 -11.22 19.46
N GLY A 10 35.30 -10.53 19.47
CA GLY A 10 35.82 -9.83 18.29
C GLY A 10 36.18 -10.78 17.14
N ALA A 11 36.64 -12.01 17.43
CA ALA A 11 37.00 -12.99 16.41
C ALA A 11 35.76 -13.57 15.68
N LEU A 12 34.64 -13.71 16.39
CA LEU A 12 33.35 -14.12 15.83
C LEU A 12 32.69 -13.00 14.99
N ALA A 13 32.96 -11.73 15.30
CA ALA A 13 32.55 -10.61 14.46
C ALA A 13 33.36 -10.55 13.16
N THR A 14 34.67 -10.83 13.22
CA THR A 14 35.56 -10.90 12.04
C THR A 14 35.24 -12.10 11.16
N SER A 15 34.85 -13.26 11.70
CA SER A 15 34.48 -14.43 10.89
C SER A 15 33.23 -14.18 10.02
N ARG A 16 32.35 -13.26 10.43
CA ARG A 16 31.18 -12.83 9.66
C ARG A 16 31.53 -11.96 8.44
N ALA A 17 32.73 -11.38 8.41
CA ALA A 17 33.21 -10.58 7.27
C ALA A 17 33.50 -11.41 6.02
N TYR A 18 33.66 -12.74 6.16
CA TYR A 18 33.93 -13.67 5.06
C TYR A 18 32.73 -14.54 4.66
N PHE A 19 31.55 -14.29 5.22
CA PHE A 19 30.33 -15.00 4.81
C PHE A 19 29.76 -14.39 3.53
N THR A 20 29.42 -15.24 2.56
CA THR A 20 28.72 -14.81 1.34
C THR A 20 27.33 -14.29 1.70
N GLN A 21 27.02 -13.08 1.27
CA GLN A 21 25.68 -12.52 1.41
C GLN A 21 24.82 -12.95 0.22
N GLU A 22 23.53 -13.17 0.47
CA GLU A 22 22.57 -13.44 -0.59
C GLU A 22 22.38 -12.19 -1.45
N SER A 23 22.47 -12.35 -2.77
CA SER A 23 22.20 -11.27 -3.72
C SER A 23 20.70 -11.16 -3.96
N MET A 24 20.12 -9.98 -3.77
CA MET A 24 18.73 -9.73 -4.18
C MET A 24 18.66 -9.68 -5.71
N LEU A 25 17.67 -10.38 -6.31
CA LEU A 25 17.39 -10.29 -7.74
C LEU A 25 16.71 -8.94 -8.02
N ALA A 26 17.24 -8.19 -8.99
CA ALA A 26 16.62 -6.94 -9.41
C ALA A 26 15.26 -7.23 -10.06
N VAL A 27 14.19 -6.73 -9.44
CA VAL A 27 12.83 -6.76 -10.01
C VAL A 27 12.53 -5.42 -10.65
N GLU A 28 12.05 -5.44 -11.89
CA GLU A 28 11.58 -4.21 -12.55
C GLU A 28 10.35 -3.66 -11.82
N THR A 29 10.46 -2.45 -11.29
CA THR A 29 9.32 -1.70 -10.75
C THR A 29 8.57 -1.03 -11.89
N ARG A 30 7.55 -1.70 -12.44
CA ARG A 30 6.66 -1.07 -13.43
C ARG A 30 5.56 -0.29 -12.73
N LYS A 31 5.56 1.04 -12.91
CA LYS A 31 4.37 1.85 -12.65
C LYS A 31 3.30 1.50 -13.68
N ARG A 32 2.22 0.85 -13.27
CA ARG A 32 1.07 0.53 -14.13
C ARG A 32 -0.07 1.47 -13.79
N LYS A 33 -0.64 2.11 -14.82
CA LYS A 33 -1.94 2.76 -14.70
C LYS A 33 -2.99 1.66 -14.52
N LEU A 34 -3.85 1.81 -13.52
CA LEU A 34 -4.94 0.88 -13.21
C LEU A 34 -6.26 1.56 -13.52
N PHE A 35 -7.23 0.76 -13.92
CA PHE A 35 -8.62 1.18 -14.07
C PHE A 35 -9.44 0.47 -12.99
N ILE A 36 -10.07 1.24 -12.11
CA ILE A 36 -10.73 0.75 -10.89
C ILE A 36 -12.21 1.14 -10.98
N GLY A 37 -13.10 0.16 -10.94
CA GLY A 37 -14.55 0.39 -10.91
C GLY A 37 -15.11 0.30 -9.50
N LEU A 38 -16.00 1.22 -9.15
CA LEU A 38 -16.76 1.26 -7.90
C LEU A 38 -18.25 1.06 -8.19
N PRO A 39 -18.76 -0.18 -8.16
CA PRO A 39 -20.17 -0.48 -8.37
C PRO A 39 -21.01 -0.11 -7.16
N LYS A 40 -22.33 0.04 -7.37
CA LYS A 40 -23.31 0.20 -6.30
C LYS A 40 -23.53 -1.13 -5.58
N GLU A 41 -23.63 -1.07 -4.26
CA GLU A 41 -23.94 -2.24 -3.44
C GLU A 41 -25.40 -2.71 -3.64
N THR A 42 -25.57 -4.02 -3.78
CA THR A 42 -26.90 -4.65 -3.94
C THR A 42 -27.43 -5.28 -2.66
N SER A 43 -26.58 -5.39 -1.63
CA SER A 43 -26.90 -6.08 -0.38
C SER A 43 -27.84 -5.26 0.49
N LEU A 44 -28.88 -5.90 1.04
CA LEU A 44 -29.81 -5.27 1.97
C LEU A 44 -29.06 -4.86 3.25
N GLN A 45 -29.18 -3.58 3.63
CA GLN A 45 -28.52 -2.94 4.78
C GLN A 45 -27.00 -2.73 4.67
N GLU A 46 -26.39 -2.97 3.51
CA GLU A 46 -25.01 -2.52 3.27
C GLU A 46 -25.03 -1.08 2.75
N ASN A 47 -24.41 -0.19 3.51
CA ASN A 47 -24.38 1.23 3.19
C ASN A 47 -22.97 1.73 2.87
N ARG A 48 -21.94 0.90 3.03
CA ARG A 48 -20.54 1.28 2.79
C ARG A 48 -20.21 1.20 1.31
N LEU A 49 -19.28 2.04 0.88
CA LEU A 49 -18.65 1.96 -0.43
C LEU A 49 -17.18 1.55 -0.28
N GLY A 50 -16.64 0.79 -1.25
CA GLY A 50 -15.28 0.24 -1.19
C GLY A 50 -14.16 1.28 -1.11
N LEU A 51 -14.39 2.52 -1.57
CA LEU A 51 -13.43 3.62 -1.48
C LEU A 51 -14.11 4.92 -1.01
N THR A 52 -13.42 5.64 -0.13
CA THR A 52 -13.78 7.00 0.24
C THR A 52 -13.30 8.00 -0.82
N PRO A 53 -13.91 9.19 -0.92
CA PRO A 53 -13.45 10.23 -1.82
C PRO A 53 -11.96 10.57 -1.69
N GLU A 54 -11.45 10.59 -0.45
CA GLU A 54 -10.01 10.83 -0.17
C GLU A 54 -9.11 9.74 -0.79
N ALA A 55 -9.52 8.48 -0.69
CA ALA A 55 -8.77 7.36 -1.28
C ALA A 55 -8.81 7.41 -2.82
N VAL A 56 -9.95 7.78 -3.40
CA VAL A 56 -10.09 7.99 -4.84
C VAL A 56 -9.15 9.10 -5.31
N LEU A 57 -9.12 10.23 -4.61
CA LEU A 57 -8.22 11.34 -4.90
C LEU A 57 -6.75 10.90 -4.90
N HIS A 58 -6.32 10.10 -3.92
CA HIS A 58 -4.96 9.56 -3.90
C HIS A 58 -4.66 8.68 -5.11
N LEU A 59 -5.55 7.76 -5.46
CA LEU A 59 -5.38 6.87 -6.61
C LEU A 59 -5.30 7.66 -7.93
N VAL A 60 -6.16 8.67 -8.11
CA VAL A 60 -6.15 9.53 -9.30
C VAL A 60 -4.87 10.35 -9.36
N ASN A 61 -4.39 10.89 -8.24
CA ASN A 61 -3.13 11.62 -8.14
C ASN A 61 -1.90 10.75 -8.47
N GLU A 62 -1.96 9.45 -8.16
CA GLU A 62 -0.93 8.47 -8.55
C GLU A 62 -1.01 8.08 -10.05
N GLY A 63 -2.03 8.57 -10.76
CA GLY A 63 -2.23 8.38 -12.20
C GLY A 63 -3.15 7.22 -12.55
N HIS A 64 -3.85 6.63 -11.57
CA HIS A 64 -4.88 5.62 -11.80
C HIS A 64 -6.19 6.26 -12.22
N GLU A 65 -7.07 5.47 -12.83
CA GLU A 65 -8.38 5.89 -13.30
C GLU A 65 -9.43 5.19 -12.48
N VAL A 66 -10.36 5.96 -11.90
CA VAL A 66 -11.43 5.44 -11.05
C VAL A 66 -12.76 5.80 -11.68
N MET A 67 -13.64 4.81 -11.82
CA MET A 67 -14.99 4.98 -12.35
C MET A 67 -16.00 4.58 -11.29
N LEU A 68 -16.93 5.48 -10.98
CA LEU A 68 -17.99 5.27 -9.99
C LEU A 68 -19.35 5.08 -10.70
N GLU A 69 -20.16 4.15 -10.21
CA GLU A 69 -21.56 4.06 -10.59
C GLU A 69 -22.38 5.18 -9.92
N SER A 70 -23.20 5.90 -10.67
CA SER A 70 -23.97 7.04 -10.14
C SER A 70 -24.89 6.63 -8.98
N GLY A 71 -24.84 7.38 -7.89
CA GLY A 71 -25.61 7.10 -6.68
C GLY A 71 -25.09 5.92 -5.85
N ALA A 72 -23.90 5.39 -6.12
CA ALA A 72 -23.25 4.38 -5.27
C ALA A 72 -22.82 4.96 -3.91
N GLY A 73 -22.51 6.26 -3.84
CA GLY A 73 -22.08 6.95 -2.62
C GLY A 73 -23.21 7.39 -1.69
N GLU A 74 -24.45 7.53 -2.19
CA GLU A 74 -25.61 8.00 -1.41
C GLU A 74 -25.81 7.29 -0.07
N PRO A 75 -25.80 5.95 0.02
CA PRO A 75 -26.00 5.27 1.29
C PRO A 75 -24.83 5.49 2.28
N SER A 76 -23.64 5.79 1.78
CA SER A 76 -22.46 6.17 2.56
C SER A 76 -22.44 7.66 2.97
N LYS A 77 -23.49 8.43 2.63
CA LYS A 77 -23.57 9.89 2.82
C LYS A 77 -22.55 10.70 2.00
N TYR A 78 -22.10 10.15 0.88
CA TYR A 78 -21.29 10.86 -0.10
C TYR A 78 -22.12 11.13 -1.35
N SER A 79 -22.04 12.34 -1.87
CA SER A 79 -22.63 12.70 -3.15
C SER A 79 -21.70 12.36 -4.31
N ASP A 80 -22.24 12.18 -5.51
CA ASP A 80 -21.42 11.99 -6.72
C ASP A 80 -20.45 13.19 -6.95
N HIS A 81 -20.77 14.37 -6.42
CA HIS A 81 -19.90 15.55 -6.44
C HIS A 81 -18.70 15.44 -5.51
N ASP A 82 -18.78 14.69 -4.42
CA ASP A 82 -17.64 14.49 -3.52
C ASP A 82 -16.55 13.63 -4.18
N TYR A 83 -16.91 12.84 -5.20
CA TYR A 83 -15.99 12.00 -5.97
C TYR A 83 -15.47 12.64 -7.27
N SER A 84 -15.98 13.82 -7.65
CA SER A 84 -15.61 14.52 -8.90
C SER A 84 -14.50 15.55 -8.72
#